data_AF-A0A7D7PUS2-F1
#
_entry.id   AF-A0A7D7PUS2-F1
#
_cell.length_a   1.000
_cell.length_b   1.000
_cell.length_c   1.000
_cell.angle_alpha   90.00
_cell.angle_beta   90.00
_cell.angle_gamma   90.00
#
_symmetry.space_group_name_H-M   'P 1'
#
loop_
_entity.id
_entity.type
_entity.pdbx_description
1 polymer ?
#
loop_
_entity_poly.entity_id
_entity_poly.type
_entity_poly.pdbx_seq_one_letter_code
_entity_poly.pdbx_strand_id
1 'polypeptide(L)'
;MKKLFVSSLSLLALLTGCGEEAKTKEYYSQHLEEAEIKVAECKKLEKFNETEQVDCANANKALFLRSDRINNPYDTNQTWSPKF
;
A
#
# COMPACT_ATOMS: atom_id res chain seq x y z
N MET A 1 10.54 45.83 -18.93
CA MET A 1 11.47 45.03 -18.10
C MET A 1 10.66 44.00 -17.31
N LYS A 2 11.04 42.71 -17.41
CA LYS A 2 11.08 41.69 -16.32
C LYS A 2 9.74 41.44 -15.57
N LYS A 3 9.13 40.25 -15.50
CA LYS A 3 9.60 38.86 -15.71
C LYS A 3 8.36 38.01 -15.99
N LEU A 4 8.34 37.26 -17.10
CA LEU A 4 7.44 36.13 -17.25
C LEU A 4 8.01 35.02 -16.36
N PHE A 5 7.42 34.81 -15.18
CA PHE A 5 7.68 33.61 -14.40
C PHE A 5 6.98 32.44 -15.11
N VAL A 6 7.62 31.92 -16.16
CA VAL A 6 7.34 30.59 -16.68
C VAL A 6 7.83 29.63 -15.60
N SER A 7 6.96 29.39 -14.60
CA SER A 7 7.11 28.25 -13.71
C SER A 7 6.79 27.01 -14.53
N SER A 8 7.76 26.60 -15.35
CA SER A 8 7.81 25.26 -15.90
C SER A 8 8.07 24.32 -14.72
N LEU A 9 7.01 24.03 -13.97
CA LEU A 9 7.00 22.93 -13.01
C LEU A 9 7.04 21.65 -13.84
N SER A 10 8.26 21.30 -14.19
CA SER A 10 8.80 19.97 -14.40
C SER A 10 7.71 18.92 -14.60
N LEU A 11 7.44 18.64 -15.88
CA LEU A 11 6.76 17.46 -16.35
C LEU A 11 7.65 16.23 -16.04
N LEU A 12 7.79 15.89 -14.76
CA LEU A 12 8.30 14.61 -14.29
C LEU A 12 7.14 13.82 -13.67
N ALA A 13 6.04 13.70 -14.42
CA ALA A 13 5.19 12.53 -14.29
C ALA A 13 5.92 11.39 -14.99
N LEU A 14 6.94 10.90 -14.29
CA LEU A 14 7.39 9.52 -14.22
C LEU A 14 7.18 8.68 -15.49
N LEU A 15 8.31 8.43 -16.15
CA LEU A 15 8.53 7.21 -16.92
C LEU A 15 8.43 5.97 -15.99
N THR A 16 7.27 5.66 -15.38
CA THR A 16 7.02 4.29 -14.86
C THR A 16 6.65 3.37 -16.03
N GLY A 17 7.50 3.36 -17.05
CA GLY A 17 7.54 2.35 -18.10
C GLY A 17 8.37 1.15 -17.64
N CYS A 18 8.03 0.56 -16.50
CA CYS A 18 8.45 -0.75 -16.01
C CYS A 18 7.64 -0.98 -14.72
N GLY A 19 6.81 -2.02 -14.67
CA GLY A 19 5.88 -2.22 -13.55
C GLY A 19 6.58 -2.17 -12.20
N GLU A 20 5.97 -1.51 -11.23
CA GLU A 20 6.48 -1.48 -9.85
C GLU A 20 6.55 -2.92 -9.33
N GLU A 21 7.70 -3.30 -8.73
CA GLU A 21 7.88 -4.64 -8.16
C GLU A 21 6.86 -4.88 -7.04
N ALA A 22 6.45 -6.14 -6.86
CA ALA A 22 5.53 -6.50 -5.80
C ALA A 22 6.18 -6.27 -4.44
N LYS A 23 5.54 -5.45 -3.60
CA LYS A 23 5.99 -5.23 -2.22
C LYS A 23 5.72 -6.48 -1.41
N THR A 24 6.59 -6.75 -0.42
CA THR A 24 6.47 -7.93 0.44
C THR A 24 5.36 -7.76 1.47
N LYS A 25 4.87 -8.88 2.02
CA LYS A 25 3.93 -8.84 3.14
C LYS A 25 4.58 -8.22 4.39
N GLU A 26 5.88 -8.39 4.59
CA GLU A 26 6.65 -7.77 5.68
C GLU A 26 6.62 -6.24 5.58
N TYR A 27 6.82 -5.69 4.38
CA TYR A 27 6.66 -4.26 4.13
C TYR A 27 5.25 -3.81 4.51
N TYR A 28 4.21 -4.43 3.96
CA TYR A 28 2.83 -4.04 4.27
C TYR A 28 2.44 -4.21 5.74
N SER A 29 3.07 -5.14 6.46
CA SER A 29 2.84 -5.32 7.90
C SER A 29 3.36 -4.14 8.72
N GLN A 30 4.34 -3.39 8.20
CA GLN A 30 4.85 -2.15 8.78
C GLN A 30 4.12 -0.91 8.21
N HIS A 31 3.49 -1.06 7.04
CA HIS A 31 2.83 0.00 6.27
C HIS A 31 1.34 -0.34 6.03
N LEU A 32 0.56 -0.46 7.11
CA LEU A 32 -0.83 -0.95 7.02
C LEU A 32 -1.77 -0.01 6.24
N GLU A 33 -1.57 1.30 6.30
CA GLU A 33 -2.36 2.27 5.52
C GLU A 33 -2.13 2.08 4.01
N GLU A 34 -0.87 1.88 3.59
CA GLU A 34 -0.57 1.52 2.20
C GLU A 34 -1.16 0.17 1.81
N ALA A 35 -1.23 -0.79 2.74
CA ALA A 35 -1.86 -2.09 2.48
C ALA A 35 -3.38 -1.94 2.25
N GLU A 36 -4.07 -1.09 3.03
CA GLU A 36 -5.49 -0.79 2.84
C GLU A 36 -5.76 -0.13 1.49
N ILE A 37 -4.93 0.86 1.11
CA ILE A 37 -5.01 1.54 -0.20
C ILE A 37 -4.78 0.52 -1.32
N LYS A 38 -3.72 -0.29 -1.25
CA LYS A 38 -3.41 -1.29 -2.27
C LYS A 38 -4.56 -2.28 -2.43
N VAL A 39 -5.10 -2.83 -1.34
CA VAL A 39 -6.25 -3.76 -1.41
C VAL A 39 -7.48 -3.08 -2.03
N ALA A 40 -7.71 -1.79 -1.78
CA ALA A 40 -8.78 -1.04 -2.42
C ALA A 40 -8.55 -0.83 -3.93
N GLU A 41 -7.30 -0.62 -4.36
CA GLU A 41 -6.92 -0.59 -5.78
C GLU A 41 -7.12 -1.96 -6.44
N CYS A 42 -6.67 -3.04 -5.79
CA CYS A 42 -6.80 -4.41 -6.28
C CYS A 42 -8.25 -4.80 -6.57
N LYS A 43 -9.21 -4.32 -5.75
CA LYS A 43 -10.64 -4.57 -5.95
C LYS A 43 -11.22 -3.92 -7.21
N LYS A 44 -10.55 -2.91 -7.75
CA LYS A 44 -10.97 -2.20 -8.98
C LYS A 44 -10.40 -2.86 -10.24
N LEU A 45 -9.45 -3.77 -10.10
CA LEU A 45 -8.83 -4.45 -11.22
C LEU A 45 -9.74 -5.58 -11.72
N GLU A 46 -10.04 -5.57 -13.02
CA GLU A 46 -10.75 -6.68 -13.67
C GLU A 46 -9.83 -7.88 -13.95
N LYS A 47 -8.54 -7.61 -14.13
CA LYS A 47 -7.48 -8.60 -14.38
C LYS A 47 -6.20 -8.15 -13.71
N PHE A 48 -5.41 -9.13 -13.30
CA PHE A 48 -4.09 -8.93 -12.69
C PHE A 48 -3.01 -9.44 -13.64
N ASN A 49 -1.89 -8.72 -13.71
CA ASN A 49 -0.62 -9.33 -14.09
C ASN A 49 0.01 -10.07 -12.90
N GLU A 50 1.10 -10.80 -13.13
CA GLU A 50 1.74 -11.61 -12.08
C GLU A 50 2.21 -10.76 -10.90
N THR A 51 2.81 -9.60 -11.17
CA THR A 51 3.30 -8.69 -10.13
C THR A 51 2.14 -8.12 -9.30
N GLU A 52 1.07 -7.67 -9.94
CA GLU A 52 -0.13 -7.17 -9.27
C GLU A 52 -0.78 -8.26 -8.42
N GLN A 53 -0.85 -9.50 -8.91
CA GLN A 53 -1.40 -10.61 -8.15
C GLN A 53 -0.61 -10.84 -6.85
N VAL A 54 0.72 -10.84 -6.92
CA VAL A 54 1.59 -11.03 -5.75
C VAL A 54 1.48 -9.83 -4.79
N ASP A 55 1.50 -8.61 -5.31
CA ASP A 55 1.43 -7.38 -4.51
C ASP A 55 0.10 -7.29 -3.74
N CYS A 56 -1.01 -7.54 -4.45
CA CYS A 56 -2.35 -7.60 -3.87
C CYS A 56 -2.47 -8.70 -2.80
N ALA A 57 -1.90 -9.88 -3.05
CA ALA A 57 -1.91 -10.98 -2.09
C ALA A 57 -1.11 -10.62 -0.82
N ASN A 58 0.05 -9.98 -0.97
CA ASN A 58 0.89 -9.56 0.14
C ASN A 58 0.22 -8.49 1.01
N ALA A 59 -0.37 -7.47 0.38
CA ALA A 59 -1.13 -6.42 1.08
C ALA A 59 -2.31 -7.03 1.86
N ASN A 60 -3.11 -7.89 1.21
CA ASN A 60 -4.26 -8.50 1.86
C ASN A 60 -3.86 -9.42 3.04
N LYS A 61 -2.76 -10.17 2.89
CA LYS A 61 -2.24 -11.04 3.97
C LYS A 61 -1.73 -10.24 5.17
N ALA A 62 -1.11 -9.09 4.95
CA ALA A 62 -0.70 -8.21 6.04
C ALA A 62 -1.90 -7.71 6.87
N LEU A 63 -2.99 -7.31 6.20
CA LEU A 63 -4.22 -6.87 6.87
C LEU A 63 -4.91 -8.00 7.63
N PHE A 64 -4.98 -9.19 7.03
CA PHE A 64 -5.57 -10.37 7.67
C PHE A 64 -4.83 -10.73 8.97
N LEU A 65 -3.49 -10.85 8.92
CA LEU A 65 -2.68 -11.19 10.10
C LEU A 65 -2.72 -10.10 11.17
N ARG A 66 -2.88 -8.82 10.79
CA ARG A 66 -3.12 -7.74 11.75
C ARG A 66 -4.46 -7.90 12.47
N SER A 67 -5.51 -8.26 11.74
CA SER A 67 -6.83 -8.56 12.34
C SER A 67 -6.74 -9.76 13.30
N ASP A 68 -6.03 -10.81 12.91
CA ASP A 68 -5.81 -11.98 13.79
C ASP A 68 -5.06 -11.59 15.05
N ARG A 69 -4.03 -10.74 14.94
CA ARG A 69 -3.30 -10.23 16.11
C ARG A 69 -4.17 -9.40 17.04
N ILE A 70 -4.98 -8.47 16.52
CA ILE A 70 -5.89 -7.65 17.34
C ILE A 70 -6.87 -8.53 18.13
N ASN A 71 -7.38 -9.58 17.50
CA ASN A 71 -8.35 -10.48 18.14
C ASN A 71 -7.70 -11.61 18.95
N ASN A 72 -6.37 -11.66 19.04
CA ASN A 72 -5.64 -12.66 19.80
C ASN A 72 -5.39 -12.19 21.25
N PRO A 73 -6.04 -12.79 22.26
CA PRO A 73 -5.84 -12.43 23.67
C PRO A 73 -4.45 -12.79 24.21
N TYR A 74 -3.63 -13.52 23.45
CA TYR A 74 -2.27 -13.90 23.82
C TYR A 74 -1.18 -13.10 23.09
N ASP A 75 -1.53 -12.08 22.31
CA ASP A 75 -0.54 -11.22 21.67
C ASP A 75 0.09 -10.25 22.67
N THR A 76 1.33 -10.56 23.08
CA THR A 76 2.09 -9.78 24.07
C THR A 76 2.60 -8.44 23.56
N ASN A 77 2.40 -8.11 22.26
CA ASN A 77 2.87 -6.87 21.64
C ASN A 77 1.75 -5.84 21.41
N GLN A 78 0.53 -6.06 21.90
CA GLN A 78 -0.55 -5.08 21.74
C GLN A 78 -0.39 -3.86 22.67
N THR A 79 -0.27 -2.66 22.09
CA THR A 79 -0.82 -1.45 22.72
C THR A 79 -2.33 -1.45 22.47
N TRP A 80 -3.08 -1.99 23.43
CA TRP A 80 -4.54 -2.04 23.43
C TRP A 80 -5.14 -0.63 23.29
N SER A 81 -5.92 -0.39 22.23
CA SER A 81 -6.71 0.83 22.05
C SER A 81 -8.03 0.49 21.36
N PRO A 82 -9.02 -0.06 22.10
CA PRO A 82 -10.33 -0.30 21.54
C PRO A 82 -10.98 1.04 21.22
N LYS A 83 -11.52 1.17 20.01
CA LYS A 83 -12.55 2.17 19.72
C LYS A 83 -13.88 1.55 20.11
N PHE A 84 -14.47 2.05 21.19
CA PHE A 84 -15.86 1.82 21.57
C PHE A 84 -16.79 2.64 20.66
#